data_AF-A0A954EEE2-F1
#
_entry.id   AF-A0A954EEE2-F1
#
_cell.length_a   1.000
_cell.length_b   1.000
_cell.length_c   1.000
_cell.angle_alpha   90.00
_cell.angle_beta   90.00
_cell.angle_gamma   90.00
#
_symmetry.space_group_name_H-M   'P 1'
#
loop_
_entity.id
_entity.type
_entity.pdbx_description
1 polymer ?
#
loop_
_entity_poly.entity_id
_entity_poly.type
_entity_poly.pdbx_seq_one_letter_code
_entity_poly.pdbx_strand_id
1 'polypeptide(L)'
;MPVVLNLDGKHPKCRVPNDVWRISIDSEGRETCEGYWDLSYQPGPLDWNQLKRLKNLSDLTYRGPDATVLDFLASRECRVRTFTWSESGRSRFDFSTANAIDNLGIYVQKKSLQLKLPVHGRMDYLRLITPPSGCRVTVVCPKQGEGLRLMIYQGELLSISGLKQLTDLQLFNCRDVDIAAIAKAYPNLKSLDIMGKAVVLSGEAALSKLKSLEELNIHECYNMDVNSFPGPDQLPALQEVNFDGLRREDALLLKEKFQGIKELSIRGKRTAEWIANNLENPFRFWEDYFGATAGKKAMAAWKTASSSIPDSGKKPSKNTARKCLQAFVNVFNQLEQRTGLETDQREEIYDAFFQLVARLPAETVTE
;
A
#
# COMPACT_ATOMS: atom_id res chain seq x y z
N MET A 1 -28.52 -4.78 23.22
CA MET A 1 -27.80 -3.89 24.16
C MET A 1 -26.58 -3.35 23.41
N PRO A 2 -26.19 -2.07 23.58
CA PRO A 2 -24.95 -1.56 22.97
C PRO A 2 -23.74 -2.35 23.50
N VAL A 3 -22.78 -2.64 22.62
CA VAL A 3 -21.55 -3.40 22.93
C VAL A 3 -20.80 -2.68 24.05
N VAL A 4 -20.49 -3.32 25.18
CA VAL A 4 -19.58 -2.77 26.19
C VAL A 4 -18.17 -3.20 25.83
N LEU A 5 -17.35 -2.27 25.35
CA LEU A 5 -15.92 -2.53 25.18
C LEU A 5 -15.29 -2.68 26.57
N ASN A 6 -14.68 -3.82 26.88
CA ASN A 6 -13.87 -3.96 28.09
C ASN A 6 -12.55 -3.22 27.88
N LEU A 7 -12.42 -2.07 28.55
CA LEU A 7 -11.33 -1.13 28.37
C LEU A 7 -10.18 -1.34 29.39
N ASP A 8 -10.29 -2.35 30.26
CA ASP A 8 -9.44 -2.49 31.45
C ASP A 8 -8.22 -3.40 31.28
N GLY A 9 -7.82 -3.72 30.05
CA GLY A 9 -6.59 -4.51 29.84
C GLY A 9 -6.00 -4.39 28.45
N LYS A 10 -4.74 -3.93 28.37
CA LYS A 10 -3.89 -4.25 27.22
C LYS A 10 -3.79 -5.77 27.12
N HIS A 11 -3.99 -6.31 25.92
CA HIS A 11 -3.65 -7.71 25.70
C HIS A 11 -2.15 -7.90 26.01
N PRO A 12 -1.73 -8.93 26.78
CA PRO A 12 -0.35 -9.06 27.27
C PRO A 12 0.72 -9.18 26.17
N LYS A 13 0.32 -9.37 24.90
CA LYS A 13 1.21 -9.37 23.72
C LYS A 13 1.26 -8.02 22.97
N CYS A 14 0.49 -7.01 23.39
CA CYS A 14 0.45 -5.68 22.79
C CYS A 14 1.78 -4.94 23.02
N ARG A 15 2.59 -4.79 21.96
CA ARG A 15 3.89 -4.08 21.97
C ARG A 15 3.78 -2.57 21.71
N VAL A 16 2.56 -2.04 21.54
CA VAL A 16 2.35 -0.60 21.32
C VAL A 16 2.66 0.16 22.63
N PRO A 17 3.34 1.32 22.60
CA PRO A 17 3.56 2.15 23.79
C PRO A 17 2.27 2.38 24.58
N ASN A 18 2.36 2.62 25.89
CA ASN A 18 1.18 2.81 26.77
C ASN A 18 0.28 4.00 26.37
N ASP A 19 0.81 4.90 25.55
CA ASP A 19 0.23 6.21 25.31
C ASP A 19 -0.48 6.35 23.96
N VAL A 20 -0.41 5.34 23.07
CA VAL A 20 -1.04 5.37 21.73
C VAL A 20 -1.83 4.08 21.51
N TRP A 21 -3.14 4.21 21.32
CA TRP A 21 -4.02 3.05 21.12
C TRP A 21 -4.41 2.98 19.64
N ARG A 22 -4.26 1.77 19.07
CA ARG A 22 -4.69 1.43 17.71
C ARG A 22 -5.76 0.35 17.79
N ILE A 23 -6.89 0.58 17.12
CA ILE A 23 -8.04 -0.34 17.12
C ILE A 23 -8.52 -0.57 15.68
N SER A 24 -8.84 -1.81 15.34
CA SER A 24 -9.54 -2.15 14.09
C SER A 24 -10.85 -2.85 14.41
N ILE A 25 -11.98 -2.28 14.00
CA ILE A 25 -13.32 -2.78 14.36
C ILE A 25 -14.22 -2.94 13.13
N ASP A 26 -15.11 -3.93 13.16
CA ASP A 26 -16.17 -4.10 12.17
C ASP A 26 -17.52 -3.47 12.58
N SER A 27 -18.54 -3.65 11.73
CA SER A 27 -19.90 -3.17 11.93
C SER A 27 -20.59 -3.73 13.17
N GLU A 28 -20.11 -4.85 13.70
CA GLU A 28 -20.63 -5.50 14.91
C GLU A 28 -19.76 -5.20 16.14
N GLY A 29 -18.79 -4.29 15.99
CA GLY A 29 -17.86 -3.91 17.06
C GLY A 29 -16.82 -4.97 17.40
N ARG A 30 -16.60 -5.97 16.52
CA ARG A 30 -15.58 -7.00 16.71
C ARG A 30 -14.20 -6.46 16.34
N GLU A 31 -13.17 -6.79 17.13
CA GLU A 31 -11.79 -6.53 16.72
C GLU A 31 -11.46 -7.36 15.48
N THR A 32 -10.97 -6.70 14.43
CA THR A 32 -10.68 -7.34 13.13
C THR A 32 -9.20 -7.59 12.88
N CYS A 33 -8.34 -7.22 13.83
CA CYS A 33 -6.91 -7.53 13.82
C CYS A 33 -6.58 -8.24 15.13
N GLU A 34 -6.08 -9.47 15.07
CA GLU A 34 -5.74 -10.24 16.27
C GLU A 34 -4.60 -9.58 17.06
N GLY A 35 -4.84 -9.26 18.34
CA GLY A 35 -3.79 -9.26 19.35
C GLY A 35 -3.47 -7.96 20.09
N TYR A 36 -4.26 -6.88 19.95
CA TYR A 36 -3.98 -5.63 20.65
C TYR A 36 -4.91 -5.33 21.84
N TRP A 37 -6.19 -5.74 21.80
CA TRP A 37 -7.14 -5.47 22.88
C TRP A 37 -8.04 -6.67 23.18
N ASP A 38 -8.21 -7.02 24.45
CA ASP A 38 -9.25 -7.99 24.84
C ASP A 38 -10.61 -7.26 24.92
N LEU A 39 -11.19 -6.99 23.74
CA LEU A 39 -12.58 -6.57 23.68
C LEU A 39 -13.43 -7.78 24.04
N SER A 40 -13.79 -7.94 25.33
CA SER A 40 -14.70 -9.00 25.75
C SER A 40 -16.03 -8.86 25.01
N TYR A 41 -16.17 -9.64 23.95
CA TYR A 41 -17.17 -9.42 22.91
C TYR A 41 -18.57 -9.83 23.38
N GLN A 42 -19.54 -8.93 23.21
CA GLN A 42 -20.96 -9.28 23.13
C GLN A 42 -21.52 -8.72 21.81
N PRO A 43 -22.24 -9.52 20.99
CA PRO A 43 -22.81 -9.05 19.72
C PRO A 43 -23.78 -7.87 19.92
N GLY A 44 -23.62 -6.80 19.15
CA GLY A 44 -24.52 -5.65 19.19
C GLY A 44 -24.11 -4.50 18.26
N PRO A 45 -24.98 -3.50 18.05
CA PRO A 45 -24.60 -2.30 17.31
C PRO A 45 -23.49 -1.54 18.04
N LEU A 46 -22.57 -0.98 17.26
CA LEU A 46 -21.43 -0.22 17.78
C LEU A 46 -21.89 1.06 18.49
N ASP A 47 -21.42 1.27 19.71
CA ASP A 47 -21.66 2.49 20.48
C ASP A 47 -20.42 3.37 20.49
N TRP A 48 -20.40 4.35 19.58
CA TRP A 48 -19.29 5.29 19.43
C TRP A 48 -19.00 6.12 20.69
N ASN A 49 -19.96 6.28 21.62
CA ASN A 49 -19.72 7.01 22.86
C ASN A 49 -18.75 6.29 23.79
N GLN A 50 -18.61 4.98 23.66
CA GLN A 50 -17.65 4.22 24.46
C GLN A 50 -16.22 4.47 23.98
N LEU A 51 -16.03 4.59 22.67
CA LEU A 51 -14.74 4.97 22.10
C LEU A 51 -14.31 6.38 22.53
N LYS A 52 -15.24 7.29 22.83
CA LYS A 52 -14.89 8.62 23.40
C LYS A 52 -14.20 8.52 24.77
N ARG A 53 -14.41 7.43 25.51
CA ARG A 53 -13.75 7.19 26.81
C ARG A 53 -12.28 6.81 26.66
N LEU A 54 -11.88 6.37 25.47
CA LEU A 54 -10.50 6.00 25.15
C LEU A 54 -9.66 7.23 24.86
N LYS A 55 -9.18 7.89 25.92
CA LYS A 55 -8.40 9.15 25.82
C LYS A 55 -7.12 9.04 24.99
N ASN A 56 -6.58 7.83 24.84
CA ASN A 56 -5.36 7.55 24.09
C ASN A 56 -5.61 6.91 22.71
N LEU A 57 -6.88 6.80 22.26
CA LEU A 57 -7.22 6.31 20.93
C LEU A 57 -6.77 7.30 19.86
N SER A 58 -5.72 6.92 19.14
CA SER A 58 -5.08 7.71 18.09
C SER A 58 -5.33 7.13 16.71
N ASP A 59 -5.46 5.80 16.59
CA ASP A 59 -5.60 5.14 15.30
C ASP A 59 -6.83 4.24 15.31
N LEU A 60 -7.72 4.45 14.34
CA LEU A 60 -8.96 3.70 14.21
C LEU A 60 -9.14 3.23 12.76
N THR A 61 -9.25 1.92 12.59
CA THR A 61 -9.74 1.31 11.35
C THR A 61 -11.17 0.84 11.56
N TYR A 62 -12.08 1.30 10.72
CA TYR A 62 -13.49 0.92 10.77
C TYR A 62 -13.91 0.20 9.48
N ARG A 63 -14.53 -0.97 9.62
CA ARG A 63 -15.07 -1.77 8.51
C ARG A 63 -16.58 -1.90 8.66
N GLY A 64 -17.36 -1.03 8.02
CA GLY A 64 -18.81 -1.12 8.11
C GLY A 64 -19.58 0.12 7.67
N PRO A 65 -20.91 0.00 7.57
CA PRO A 65 -21.77 1.01 6.95
C PRO A 65 -22.22 2.12 7.90
N ASP A 66 -21.95 2.00 9.20
CA ASP A 66 -22.46 2.95 10.19
C ASP A 66 -21.81 4.33 10.01
N ALA A 67 -22.62 5.26 9.54
CA ALA A 67 -22.21 6.62 9.24
C ALA A 67 -22.00 7.48 10.47
N THR A 68 -22.53 7.06 11.63
CA THR A 68 -22.42 7.82 12.88
C THR A 68 -20.99 7.89 13.41
N VAL A 69 -20.06 7.11 12.81
CA VAL A 69 -18.61 7.32 12.94
C VAL A 69 -18.20 8.76 12.63
N LEU A 70 -18.86 9.44 11.70
CA LEU A 70 -18.56 10.83 11.35
C LEU A 70 -18.88 11.77 12.51
N ASP A 71 -19.97 11.52 13.25
CA ASP A 71 -20.34 12.30 14.43
C ASP A 71 -19.33 12.07 15.58
N PHE A 72 -18.84 10.84 15.70
CA PHE A 72 -17.76 10.51 16.63
C PHE A 72 -16.47 11.27 16.29
N LEU A 73 -16.04 11.24 15.03
CA LEU A 73 -14.83 11.93 14.56
C LEU A 73 -14.95 13.46 14.67
N ALA A 74 -16.16 14.00 14.53
CA ALA A 74 -16.45 15.42 14.72
C ALA A 74 -16.51 15.86 16.19
N SER A 75 -16.58 14.92 17.14
CA SER A 75 -16.65 15.23 18.56
C SER A 75 -15.38 15.91 19.06
N ARG A 76 -15.52 16.93 19.91
CA ARG A 76 -14.39 17.59 20.60
C ARG A 76 -13.60 16.66 21.52
N GLU A 77 -14.19 15.53 21.91
CA GLU A 77 -13.55 14.52 22.76
C GLU A 77 -12.72 13.53 21.95
N CYS A 78 -12.93 13.45 20.63
CA CYS A 78 -12.19 12.54 19.77
C CYS A 78 -10.71 12.97 19.67
N ARG A 79 -9.82 11.98 19.71
CA ARG A 79 -8.36 12.14 19.61
C ARG A 79 -7.75 11.34 18.45
N VAL A 80 -8.60 10.70 17.64
CA VAL A 80 -8.17 9.90 16.50
C VAL A 80 -7.46 10.80 15.48
N ARG A 81 -6.18 10.53 15.27
CA ARG A 81 -5.31 11.18 14.29
C ARG A 81 -5.28 10.41 12.97
N THR A 82 -5.28 9.08 13.05
CA THR A 82 -5.28 8.18 11.89
C THR A 82 -6.62 7.47 11.81
N PHE A 83 -7.36 7.71 10.73
CA PHE A 83 -8.62 7.01 10.50
C PHE A 83 -8.60 6.30 9.15
N THR A 84 -8.96 5.02 9.13
CA THR A 84 -9.15 4.26 7.89
C THR A 84 -10.55 3.69 7.83
N TRP A 85 -11.28 3.96 6.76
CA TRP A 85 -12.64 3.44 6.57
C TRP A 85 -12.71 2.50 5.38
N SER A 86 -13.21 1.29 5.62
CA SER A 86 -13.65 0.36 4.58
C SER A 86 -15.16 0.19 4.63
N GLU A 87 -15.84 0.65 3.58
CA GLU A 87 -17.28 0.53 3.45
C GLU A 87 -17.67 0.42 1.97
N SER A 88 -18.69 -0.40 1.68
CA SER A 88 -19.04 -0.79 0.31
C SER A 88 -20.14 0.04 -0.34
N GLY A 89 -20.98 0.72 0.45
CA GLY A 89 -22.16 1.42 -0.05
C GLY A 89 -21.94 2.88 -0.45
N ARG A 90 -20.96 3.56 0.15
CA ARG A 90 -20.90 5.03 0.16
C ARG A 90 -19.95 5.60 -0.90
N SER A 91 -20.37 6.70 -1.52
CA SER A 91 -19.60 7.45 -2.53
C SER A 91 -19.35 8.91 -2.13
N ARG A 92 -19.85 9.34 -0.98
CA ARG A 92 -19.70 10.70 -0.46
C ARG A 92 -19.36 10.66 1.02
N PHE A 93 -18.26 11.30 1.40
CA PHE A 93 -17.81 11.40 2.78
C PHE A 93 -17.52 12.86 3.10
N ASP A 94 -18.00 13.32 4.25
CA ASP A 94 -17.79 14.68 4.73
C ASP A 94 -17.07 14.62 6.07
N PHE A 95 -15.76 14.89 6.03
CA PHE A 95 -14.88 14.97 7.19
C PHE A 95 -14.58 16.43 7.57
N SER A 96 -15.31 17.40 7.03
CA SER A 96 -15.02 18.83 7.23
C SER A 96 -14.93 19.24 8.71
N THR A 97 -15.65 18.56 9.59
CA THR A 97 -15.65 18.80 11.04
C THR A 97 -14.72 17.89 11.84
N ALA A 98 -14.11 16.88 11.21
CA ALA A 98 -13.24 15.91 11.86
C ALA A 98 -11.79 16.43 12.02
N ASN A 99 -11.66 17.57 12.69
CA ASN A 99 -10.44 18.39 12.72
C ASN A 99 -9.25 17.76 13.47
N ALA A 100 -9.46 16.64 14.16
CA ALA A 100 -8.38 15.90 14.82
C ALA A 100 -7.61 14.99 13.85
N ILE A 101 -8.20 14.64 12.70
CA ILE A 101 -7.62 13.69 11.75
C ILE A 101 -6.49 14.37 10.97
N ASP A 102 -5.31 13.77 11.05
CA ASP A 102 -4.12 14.17 10.31
C ASP A 102 -3.84 13.17 9.16
N ASN A 103 -4.36 11.93 9.25
CA ASN A 103 -4.12 10.85 8.30
C ASN A 103 -5.40 10.05 7.99
N LEU A 104 -5.90 10.14 6.76
CA LEU A 104 -7.19 9.58 6.34
C LEU A 104 -6.99 8.50 5.27
N GLY A 105 -7.46 7.28 5.53
CA GLY A 105 -7.51 6.18 4.57
C GLY A 105 -8.94 5.84 4.17
N ILE A 106 -9.18 5.70 2.87
CA ILE A 106 -10.47 5.27 2.33
C ILE A 106 -10.24 4.09 1.39
N TYR A 107 -10.86 2.95 1.69
CA TYR A 107 -11.02 1.89 0.70
C TYR A 107 -12.08 2.31 -0.31
N VAL A 108 -11.66 2.49 -1.56
CA VAL A 108 -12.51 3.03 -2.61
C VAL A 108 -13.13 1.86 -3.37
N GLN A 109 -14.43 1.62 -3.18
CA GLN A 109 -15.14 0.50 -3.82
C GLN A 109 -16.04 0.92 -4.99
N LYS A 110 -16.32 2.23 -5.13
CA LYS A 110 -17.16 2.78 -6.20
C LYS A 110 -16.31 3.49 -7.25
N LYS A 111 -16.83 3.58 -8.48
CA LYS A 111 -16.22 4.37 -9.59
C LYS A 111 -16.37 5.89 -9.44
N SER A 112 -16.98 6.35 -8.35
CA SER A 112 -17.09 7.77 -8.04
C SER A 112 -16.96 7.96 -6.54
N LEU A 113 -16.13 8.91 -6.14
CA LEU A 113 -15.89 9.27 -4.75
C LEU A 113 -15.86 10.79 -4.59
N GLN A 114 -16.60 11.30 -3.60
CA GLN A 114 -16.55 12.70 -3.19
C GLN A 114 -16.10 12.75 -1.72
N LEU A 115 -15.03 13.48 -1.46
CA LEU A 115 -14.47 13.67 -0.12
C LEU A 115 -14.48 15.16 0.20
N LYS A 116 -14.96 15.54 1.37
CA LYS A 116 -14.58 16.81 2.00
C LYS A 116 -13.60 16.50 3.12
N LEU A 117 -12.39 17.05 3.02
CA LEU A 117 -11.38 16.89 4.06
C LEU A 117 -11.62 17.89 5.20
N PRO A 118 -11.05 17.64 6.39
CA PRO A 118 -11.10 18.59 7.51
C PRO A 118 -10.71 20.00 7.09
N VAL A 119 -11.50 21.01 7.52
CA VAL A 119 -11.25 22.41 7.14
C VAL A 119 -10.31 23.10 8.12
N HIS A 120 -10.23 22.58 9.35
CA HIS A 120 -9.35 23.07 10.40
C HIS A 120 -8.46 21.91 10.88
N GLY A 121 -7.22 22.22 11.24
CA GLY A 121 -6.21 21.21 11.54
C GLY A 121 -5.25 20.99 10.37
N ARG A 122 -4.19 20.22 10.64
CA ARG A 122 -3.15 19.92 9.66
C ARG A 122 -3.41 18.54 9.08
N MET A 123 -4.01 18.49 7.89
CA MET A 123 -4.17 17.24 7.17
C MET A 123 -2.86 16.89 6.47
N ASP A 124 -2.15 15.89 6.98
CA ASP A 124 -0.87 15.47 6.40
C ASP A 124 -1.07 14.48 5.24
N TYR A 125 -2.05 13.58 5.34
CA TYR A 125 -2.06 12.39 4.50
C TYR A 125 -3.45 11.93 4.05
N LEU A 126 -3.70 11.88 2.74
CA LEU A 126 -4.84 11.18 2.15
C LEU A 126 -4.38 9.88 1.48
N ARG A 127 -4.93 8.73 1.90
CA ARG A 127 -4.70 7.41 1.30
C ARG A 127 -5.96 6.91 0.62
N LEU A 128 -5.87 6.66 -0.68
CA LEU A 128 -6.90 5.99 -1.47
C LEU A 128 -6.46 4.54 -1.71
N ILE A 129 -7.20 3.61 -1.12
CA ILE A 129 -6.85 2.21 -1.08
C ILE A 129 -7.73 1.45 -2.05
N THR A 130 -7.09 0.64 -2.90
CA THR A 130 -7.71 -0.22 -3.92
C THR A 130 -8.74 0.48 -4.83
N PRO A 131 -8.49 1.71 -5.33
CA PRO A 131 -9.47 2.37 -6.17
C PRO A 131 -9.64 1.65 -7.51
N PRO A 132 -10.89 1.42 -7.96
CA PRO A 132 -11.14 0.69 -9.19
C PRO A 132 -10.75 1.52 -10.42
N SER A 133 -10.42 0.82 -11.50
CA SER A 133 -10.13 1.42 -12.80
C SER A 133 -11.20 2.43 -13.24
N GLY A 134 -10.74 3.58 -13.72
CA GLY A 134 -11.59 4.69 -14.18
C GLY A 134 -12.38 5.39 -13.07
N CYS A 135 -12.01 5.21 -11.79
CA CYS A 135 -12.66 5.92 -10.70
C CYS A 135 -12.42 7.43 -10.79
N ARG A 136 -13.48 8.21 -10.58
CA ARG A 136 -13.43 9.68 -10.48
C ARG A 136 -13.49 10.12 -9.03
N VAL A 137 -12.50 10.89 -8.60
CA VAL A 137 -12.43 11.39 -7.23
C VAL A 137 -12.54 12.92 -7.24
N THR A 138 -13.40 13.45 -6.39
CA THR A 138 -13.48 14.88 -6.11
C THR A 138 -13.14 15.11 -4.65
N VAL A 139 -12.12 15.92 -4.41
CA VAL A 139 -11.69 16.27 -3.06
C VAL A 139 -11.93 17.76 -2.86
N VAL A 140 -12.71 18.12 -1.86
CA VAL A 140 -12.84 19.48 -1.37
C VAL A 140 -11.94 19.60 -0.16
N CYS A 141 -10.88 20.40 -0.25
CA CYS A 141 -9.94 20.60 0.84
C CYS A 141 -9.41 22.05 0.84
N PRO A 142 -8.94 22.54 2.00
CA PRO A 142 -8.28 23.84 2.10
C PRO A 142 -7.13 23.96 1.10
N LYS A 143 -6.96 25.16 0.54
CA LYS A 143 -5.84 25.52 -0.36
C LYS A 143 -5.60 24.54 -1.53
N GLN A 144 -6.60 23.75 -1.93
CA GLN A 144 -6.48 22.76 -3.01
C GLN A 144 -5.33 21.75 -2.82
N GLY A 145 -5.07 21.33 -1.58
CA GLY A 145 -4.12 20.25 -1.27
C GLY A 145 -2.70 20.69 -0.95
N GLU A 146 -2.44 21.98 -0.76
CA GLU A 146 -1.13 22.48 -0.30
C GLU A 146 -0.73 21.82 1.03
N GLY A 147 0.44 21.19 1.06
CA GLY A 147 0.98 20.49 2.23
C GLY A 147 0.36 19.11 2.50
N LEU A 148 -0.56 18.66 1.64
CA LEU A 148 -1.11 17.30 1.69
C LEU A 148 -0.21 16.32 0.95
N ARG A 149 -0.02 15.13 1.53
CA ARG A 149 0.51 13.97 0.82
C ARG A 149 -0.61 13.06 0.37
N LEU A 150 -0.59 12.69 -0.91
CA LEU A 150 -1.53 11.72 -1.48
C LEU A 150 -0.82 10.39 -1.68
N MET A 151 -1.43 9.31 -1.18
CA MET A 151 -1.05 7.94 -1.54
C MET A 151 -2.19 7.26 -2.27
N ILE A 152 -1.84 6.56 -3.34
CA ILE A 152 -2.71 5.60 -4.00
C ILE A 152 -2.09 4.22 -3.77
N TYR A 153 -2.84 3.29 -3.20
CA TYR A 153 -2.37 1.93 -2.92
C TYR A 153 -3.19 0.91 -3.73
N GLN A 154 -2.51 0.05 -4.49
CA GLN A 154 -3.11 -1.03 -5.29
C GLN A 154 -4.25 -0.57 -6.20
N GLY A 155 -4.00 0.42 -7.06
CA GLY A 155 -4.99 0.93 -7.99
C GLY A 155 -4.38 1.47 -9.26
N GLU A 156 -5.21 2.16 -10.04
CA GLU A 156 -4.78 2.90 -11.23
C GLU A 156 -4.71 4.39 -10.95
N LEU A 157 -3.92 5.12 -11.74
CA LEU A 157 -3.85 6.57 -11.64
C LEU A 157 -5.22 7.20 -11.91
N LEU A 158 -5.72 7.93 -10.92
CA LEU A 158 -7.08 8.47 -10.91
C LEU A 158 -7.13 9.90 -11.46
N SER A 159 -8.27 10.24 -12.06
CA SER A 159 -8.64 11.65 -12.22
C SER A 159 -9.14 12.17 -10.87
N ILE A 160 -8.27 12.85 -10.14
CA ILE A 160 -8.60 13.51 -8.87
C ILE A 160 -8.70 15.02 -9.10
N SER A 161 -9.86 15.57 -8.76
CA SER A 161 -10.10 17.02 -8.81
C SER A 161 -10.01 17.63 -7.42
N GLY A 162 -9.53 18.87 -7.35
CA GLY A 162 -9.43 19.66 -6.12
C GLY A 162 -8.08 19.58 -5.37
N LEU A 163 -7.06 18.95 -5.98
CA LEU A 163 -5.71 18.79 -5.41
C LEU A 163 -4.61 19.49 -6.26
N LYS A 164 -4.91 20.65 -6.85
CA LYS A 164 -3.96 21.32 -7.77
C LYS A 164 -2.67 21.82 -7.12
N GLN A 165 -2.68 22.01 -5.79
CA GLN A 165 -1.52 22.47 -5.01
C GLN A 165 -0.80 21.31 -4.30
N LEU A 166 -1.09 20.06 -4.66
CA LEU A 166 -0.42 18.88 -4.12
C LEU A 166 1.08 18.92 -4.44
N THR A 167 1.92 18.67 -3.42
CA THR A 167 3.38 18.64 -3.55
C THR A 167 3.96 17.23 -3.44
N ASP A 168 3.23 16.29 -2.84
CA ASP A 168 3.75 14.95 -2.54
C ASP A 168 2.76 13.89 -3.06
N LEU A 169 3.20 13.05 -4.00
CA LEU A 169 2.43 11.94 -4.53
C LEU A 169 3.18 10.62 -4.37
N GLN A 170 2.51 9.64 -3.78
CA GLN A 170 3.03 8.28 -3.65
C GLN A 170 2.09 7.27 -4.31
N LEU A 171 2.62 6.46 -5.20
CA LEU A 171 1.92 5.38 -5.88
C LEU A 171 2.51 4.07 -5.39
N PHE A 172 1.74 3.31 -4.61
CA PHE A 172 2.16 2.02 -4.07
C PHE A 172 1.41 0.89 -4.75
N ASN A 173 2.14 -0.10 -5.26
CA ASN A 173 1.59 -1.24 -6.00
C ASN A 173 0.63 -0.82 -7.13
N CYS A 174 0.89 0.33 -7.75
CA CYS A 174 0.21 0.78 -8.97
C CYS A 174 1.06 0.32 -10.16
N ARG A 175 0.50 -0.56 -11.00
CA ARG A 175 1.27 -1.19 -12.10
C ARG A 175 1.49 -0.22 -13.25
N ASP A 176 0.41 0.29 -13.83
CA ASP A 176 0.47 1.13 -15.02
C ASP A 176 0.42 2.61 -14.62
N VAL A 177 1.49 3.35 -14.93
CA VAL A 177 1.67 4.74 -14.51
C VAL A 177 1.96 5.65 -15.72
N ASP A 178 1.04 6.59 -15.96
CA ASP A 178 1.18 7.64 -16.98
C ASP A 178 1.70 8.93 -16.36
N ILE A 179 2.96 9.24 -16.61
CA ILE A 179 3.63 10.45 -16.12
C ILE A 179 3.01 11.72 -16.71
N ALA A 180 2.49 11.68 -17.93
CA ALA A 180 1.84 12.84 -18.54
C ALA A 180 0.52 13.17 -17.85
N ALA A 181 -0.24 12.15 -17.43
CA ALA A 181 -1.43 12.33 -16.62
C ALA A 181 -1.09 12.91 -15.23
N ILE A 182 -0.03 12.42 -14.58
CA ILE A 182 0.47 12.98 -13.30
C ILE A 182 0.84 14.45 -13.46
N ALA A 183 1.69 14.77 -14.43
CA ALA A 183 2.17 16.13 -14.65
C ALA A 183 1.04 17.12 -14.97
N LYS A 184 -0.03 16.64 -15.62
CA LYS A 184 -1.23 17.43 -15.88
C LYS A 184 -2.08 17.65 -14.63
N ALA A 185 -2.20 16.64 -13.78
CA ALA A 185 -3.04 16.70 -12.58
C ALA A 185 -2.38 17.49 -11.44
N TYR A 186 -1.07 17.32 -11.26
CA TYR A 186 -0.30 17.83 -10.13
C TYR A 186 0.94 18.60 -10.61
N PRO A 187 0.77 19.78 -11.22
CA PRO A 187 1.88 20.52 -11.82
C PRO A 187 2.91 21.07 -10.81
N ASN A 188 2.55 21.09 -9.52
CA ASN A 188 3.36 21.65 -8.44
C ASN A 188 4.07 20.58 -7.59
N LEU A 189 4.13 19.31 -8.06
CA LEU A 189 4.79 18.24 -7.33
C LEU A 189 6.26 18.58 -7.04
N LYS A 190 6.66 18.27 -5.81
CA LYS A 190 8.02 18.32 -5.27
C LYS A 190 8.58 16.93 -5.02
N SER A 191 7.73 15.97 -4.62
CA SER A 191 8.15 14.59 -4.40
C SER A 191 7.21 13.63 -5.12
N LEU A 192 7.79 12.67 -5.84
CA LEU A 192 7.07 11.62 -6.57
C LEU A 192 7.68 10.25 -6.26
N ASP A 193 6.91 9.41 -5.58
CA ASP A 193 7.27 8.03 -5.28
C ASP A 193 6.42 7.08 -6.12
N ILE A 194 7.06 6.24 -6.92
CA ILE A 194 6.43 5.20 -7.72
C ILE A 194 7.01 3.86 -7.25
N MET A 195 6.30 3.21 -6.33
CA MET A 195 6.72 1.99 -5.68
C MET A 195 5.77 0.86 -6.05
N GLY A 196 6.26 -0.25 -6.59
CA GLY A 196 5.35 -1.34 -6.93
C GLY A 196 6.06 -2.57 -7.45
N LYS A 197 5.26 -3.59 -7.71
CA LYS A 197 5.71 -4.86 -8.29
C LYS A 197 5.68 -4.79 -9.81
N ALA A 198 6.84 -4.57 -10.44
CA ALA A 198 6.99 -4.47 -11.90
C ALA A 198 6.16 -3.34 -12.53
N VAL A 199 6.49 -2.10 -12.19
CA VAL A 199 5.84 -0.89 -12.70
C VAL A 199 6.08 -0.76 -14.22
N VAL A 200 5.01 -0.40 -14.93
CA VAL A 200 5.00 -0.05 -16.34
C VAL A 200 4.83 1.47 -16.45
N LEU A 201 5.89 2.16 -16.85
CA LEU A 201 5.86 3.60 -17.08
C LEU A 201 5.45 3.94 -18.51
N SER A 202 4.82 5.10 -18.67
CA SER A 202 4.54 5.73 -19.96
C SER A 202 4.57 7.25 -19.83
N GLY A 203 4.84 7.95 -20.94
CA GLY A 203 4.81 9.41 -20.99
C GLY A 203 5.97 10.08 -20.24
N GLU A 204 7.09 9.38 -20.08
CA GLU A 204 8.24 9.76 -19.25
C GLU A 204 8.79 11.16 -19.57
N ALA A 205 8.81 11.55 -20.85
CA ALA A 205 9.21 12.90 -21.28
C ALA A 205 8.40 14.03 -20.61
N ALA A 206 7.15 13.76 -20.22
CA ALA A 206 6.30 14.74 -19.53
C ALA A 206 6.77 15.05 -18.11
N LEU A 207 7.65 14.25 -17.52
CA LEU A 207 8.28 14.54 -16.23
C LEU A 207 8.97 15.92 -16.25
N SER A 208 9.52 16.32 -17.40
CA SER A 208 10.14 17.65 -17.62
C SER A 208 9.20 18.83 -17.36
N LYS A 209 7.88 18.61 -17.29
CA LYS A 209 6.89 19.64 -16.96
C LYS A 209 6.83 19.93 -15.45
N LEU A 210 7.28 19.00 -14.60
CA LEU A 210 7.30 19.14 -13.15
C LEU A 210 8.55 19.92 -12.70
N LYS A 211 8.55 21.24 -12.96
CA LYS A 211 9.71 22.11 -12.70
C LYS A 211 10.06 22.28 -11.22
N SER A 212 9.13 21.95 -10.32
CA SER A 212 9.33 22.01 -8.87
C SER A 212 9.71 20.66 -8.27
N LEU A 213 9.89 19.60 -9.07
CA LEU A 213 10.22 18.28 -8.56
C LEU A 213 11.64 18.28 -7.98
N GLU A 214 11.73 17.97 -6.70
CA GLU A 214 12.95 17.93 -5.89
C GLU A 214 13.41 16.47 -5.67
N GLU A 215 12.47 15.54 -5.54
CA GLU A 215 12.71 14.13 -5.21
C GLU A 215 11.93 13.19 -6.16
N LEU A 216 12.61 12.15 -6.64
CA LEU A 216 12.02 11.12 -7.49
C LEU A 216 12.48 9.71 -7.07
N ASN A 217 11.52 8.87 -6.68
CA ASN A 217 11.77 7.46 -6.39
C ASN A 217 10.99 6.58 -7.37
N ILE A 218 11.68 5.68 -8.08
CA ILE A 218 11.06 4.72 -9.01
C ILE A 218 11.56 3.31 -8.67
N HIS A 219 10.64 2.43 -8.31
CA HIS A 219 10.95 1.04 -7.98
C HIS A 219 10.36 0.07 -9.02
N GLU A 220 11.15 -0.95 -9.37
CA GLU A 220 10.82 -2.02 -10.31
C GLU A 220 10.29 -1.56 -11.67
N CYS A 221 10.97 -0.61 -12.31
CA CYS A 221 10.64 -0.21 -13.67
C CYS A 221 11.61 -0.86 -14.67
N TYR A 222 11.16 -1.94 -15.32
CA TYR A 222 11.97 -2.66 -16.31
C TYR A 222 11.64 -2.29 -17.77
N ASN A 223 10.67 -1.39 -17.99
CA ASN A 223 10.24 -0.95 -19.32
C ASN A 223 10.66 0.49 -19.67
N MET A 224 11.50 1.12 -18.85
CA MET A 224 11.82 2.53 -18.95
C MET A 224 12.45 2.89 -20.31
N ASP A 225 11.91 3.92 -20.96
CA ASP A 225 12.58 4.58 -22.07
C ASP A 225 13.56 5.65 -21.55
N VAL A 226 14.79 5.23 -21.27
CA VAL A 226 15.84 6.12 -20.73
C VAL A 226 16.17 7.27 -21.67
N ASN A 227 15.97 7.12 -22.98
CA ASN A 227 16.30 8.18 -23.93
C ASN A 227 15.33 9.35 -23.82
N SER A 228 14.02 9.08 -23.69
CA SER A 228 13.01 10.11 -23.50
C SER A 228 12.89 10.61 -22.05
N PHE A 229 13.44 9.87 -21.08
CA PHE A 229 13.49 10.30 -19.69
C PHE A 229 14.32 11.58 -19.52
N PRO A 230 13.78 12.66 -18.91
CA PRO A 230 14.48 13.94 -18.83
C PRO A 230 15.66 13.89 -17.85
N GLY A 231 16.73 14.61 -18.19
CA GLY A 231 17.88 14.80 -17.31
C GLY A 231 17.75 16.04 -16.41
N PRO A 232 18.76 16.29 -15.54
CA PRO A 232 18.78 17.43 -14.62
C PRO A 232 18.56 18.80 -15.26
N ASP A 233 19.09 19.04 -16.48
CA ASP A 233 18.88 20.30 -17.22
C ASP A 233 17.41 20.62 -17.49
N GLN A 234 16.57 19.60 -17.57
CA GLN A 234 15.13 19.74 -17.79
C GLN A 234 14.32 19.74 -16.48
N LEU A 235 14.95 19.38 -15.36
CA LEU A 235 14.38 19.25 -14.02
C LEU A 235 15.21 20.09 -13.02
N PRO A 236 15.11 21.43 -13.09
CA PRO A 236 16.07 22.33 -12.43
C PRO A 236 16.03 22.32 -10.90
N ALA A 237 14.95 21.81 -10.29
CA ALA A 237 14.81 21.69 -8.84
C ALA A 237 15.24 20.31 -8.31
N LEU A 238 15.50 19.34 -9.19
CA LEU A 238 15.70 17.95 -8.81
C LEU A 238 17.05 17.79 -8.11
N GLN A 239 16.98 17.22 -6.91
CA GLN A 239 18.13 17.02 -6.03
C GLN A 239 18.38 15.55 -5.75
N GLU A 240 17.32 14.74 -5.65
CA GLU A 240 17.43 13.37 -5.21
C GLU A 240 16.69 12.45 -6.18
N VAL A 241 17.42 11.45 -6.71
CA VAL A 241 16.85 10.45 -7.60
C VAL A 241 17.28 9.07 -7.14
N ASN A 242 16.29 8.21 -6.93
CA ASN A 242 16.49 6.83 -6.52
C ASN A 242 15.77 5.90 -7.46
N PHE A 243 16.53 4.98 -8.03
CA PHE A 243 16.03 3.86 -8.81
C PHE A 243 16.38 2.56 -8.11
N ASP A 244 15.37 1.71 -7.86
CA ASP A 244 15.58 0.40 -7.28
C ASP A 244 14.88 -0.68 -8.11
N GLY A 245 15.65 -1.55 -8.77
CA GLY A 245 15.08 -2.53 -9.69
C GLY A 245 14.88 -1.97 -11.10
N LEU A 246 15.98 -1.86 -11.84
CA LEU A 246 16.00 -1.49 -13.26
C LEU A 246 16.63 -2.60 -14.10
N ARG A 247 16.48 -2.50 -15.43
CA ARG A 247 17.37 -3.24 -16.35
C ARG A 247 18.80 -2.73 -16.18
N ARG A 248 19.76 -3.64 -16.27
CA ARG A 248 21.19 -3.34 -16.04
C ARG A 248 21.73 -2.32 -17.04
N GLU A 249 21.30 -2.40 -18.28
CA GLU A 249 21.64 -1.48 -19.36
C GLU A 249 21.12 -0.07 -19.09
N ASP A 250 19.86 0.06 -18.66
CA ASP A 250 19.23 1.35 -18.33
C ASP A 250 19.93 2.04 -17.15
N ALA A 251 20.34 1.25 -16.14
CA ALA A 251 21.08 1.75 -14.98
C ALA A 251 22.41 2.42 -15.37
N LEU A 252 23.09 1.95 -16.43
CA LEU A 252 24.33 2.57 -16.90
C LEU A 252 24.06 3.93 -17.56
N LEU A 253 23.05 3.98 -18.43
CA LEU A 253 22.65 5.21 -19.14
C LEU A 253 22.13 6.28 -18.18
N LEU A 254 21.32 5.88 -17.18
CA LEU A 254 20.83 6.80 -16.15
C LEU A 254 21.96 7.33 -15.28
N LYS A 255 22.97 6.50 -14.96
CA LYS A 255 24.14 6.96 -14.19
C LYS A 255 24.91 8.06 -14.92
N GLU A 256 25.06 7.94 -16.24
CA GLU A 256 25.67 8.98 -17.07
C GLU A 256 24.77 10.22 -17.17
N LYS A 257 23.48 10.02 -17.46
CA LYS A 257 22.50 11.12 -17.62
C LYS A 257 22.34 11.99 -16.37
N PHE A 258 22.38 11.39 -15.18
CA PHE A 258 22.22 12.08 -13.90
C PHE A 258 23.55 12.44 -13.23
N GLN A 259 24.65 12.46 -13.98
CA GLN A 259 25.94 12.89 -13.45
C GLN A 259 25.86 14.32 -12.90
N GLY A 260 26.35 14.52 -11.67
CA GLY A 260 26.41 15.84 -11.03
C GLY A 260 25.15 16.24 -10.24
N ILE A 261 24.11 15.40 -10.21
CA ILE A 261 23.01 15.57 -9.28
C ILE A 261 23.49 15.39 -7.83
N LYS A 262 22.80 16.04 -6.88
CA LYS A 262 23.19 16.03 -5.46
C LYS A 262 23.18 14.62 -4.86
N GLU A 263 22.11 13.86 -5.07
CA GLU A 263 22.00 12.47 -4.60
C GLU A 263 21.45 11.57 -5.71
N LEU A 264 22.19 10.50 -6.02
CA LEU A 264 21.80 9.48 -7.00
C LEU A 264 21.98 8.09 -6.41
N SER A 265 20.88 7.37 -6.23
CA SER A 265 20.90 5.96 -5.85
C SER A 265 20.40 5.10 -7.00
N ILE A 266 21.18 4.09 -7.39
CA ILE A 266 20.77 3.08 -8.36
C ILE A 266 21.09 1.70 -7.78
N ARG A 267 20.05 0.98 -7.36
CA ARG A 267 20.12 -0.34 -6.73
C ARG A 267 19.26 -1.36 -7.47
N GLY A 268 19.33 -2.61 -7.04
CA GLY A 268 18.44 -3.65 -7.54
C GLY A 268 18.59 -4.02 -9.03
N LYS A 269 19.61 -3.55 -9.75
CA LYS A 269 19.76 -3.77 -11.21
C LYS A 269 19.76 -5.25 -11.63
N ARG A 270 18.99 -5.59 -12.67
CA ARG A 270 18.77 -6.98 -13.14
C ARG A 270 19.09 -7.16 -14.62
N THR A 271 19.54 -8.35 -15.02
CA THR A 271 19.67 -8.72 -16.44
C THR A 271 18.31 -9.03 -17.05
N ALA A 272 18.20 -8.93 -18.37
CA ALA A 272 17.06 -9.46 -19.11
C ALA A 272 16.75 -10.92 -18.77
N GLU A 273 17.77 -11.79 -18.65
CA GLU A 273 17.59 -13.18 -18.24
C GLU A 273 17.03 -13.32 -16.81
N TRP A 274 17.51 -12.52 -15.86
CA TRP A 274 16.98 -12.55 -14.50
C TRP A 274 15.52 -12.11 -14.48
N ILE A 275 15.19 -11.04 -15.20
CA ILE A 275 13.83 -10.49 -15.27
C ILE A 275 12.90 -11.54 -15.87
N ALA A 276 13.25 -12.11 -17.03
CA ALA A 276 12.45 -13.13 -17.70
C ALA A 276 12.15 -14.36 -16.83
N ASN A 277 13.07 -14.73 -15.94
CA ASN A 277 12.93 -15.91 -15.08
C ASN A 277 12.31 -15.64 -13.70
N ASN A 278 12.32 -14.40 -13.20
CA ASN A 278 12.01 -14.10 -11.80
C ASN A 278 10.98 -12.98 -11.59
N LEU A 279 10.51 -12.29 -12.64
CA LEU A 279 9.60 -11.15 -12.48
C LEU A 279 8.32 -11.50 -11.70
N GLU A 280 7.73 -12.67 -12.01
CA GLU A 280 6.51 -13.17 -11.34
C GLU A 280 6.79 -13.92 -10.03
N ASN A 281 8.06 -14.00 -9.59
CA ASN A 281 8.40 -14.64 -8.33
C ASN A 281 8.11 -13.67 -7.17
N PRO A 282 7.22 -14.01 -6.22
CA PRO A 282 6.87 -13.13 -5.10
C PRO A 282 8.06 -12.87 -4.16
N PHE A 283 9.07 -13.74 -4.16
CA PHE A 283 10.24 -13.65 -3.28
C PHE A 283 11.48 -13.05 -3.96
N ARG A 284 11.33 -12.41 -5.13
CA ARG A 284 12.46 -11.94 -5.95
C ARG A 284 13.35 -10.86 -5.31
N PHE A 285 12.90 -10.24 -4.21
CA PHE A 285 13.66 -9.25 -3.42
C PHE A 285 14.22 -9.79 -2.12
N TRP A 286 13.87 -11.02 -1.73
CA TRP A 286 14.34 -11.58 -0.48
C TRP A 286 15.87 -11.69 -0.43
N GLU A 287 16.53 -11.84 -1.58
CA GLU A 287 18.00 -11.79 -1.61
C GLU A 287 18.55 -10.44 -1.14
N ASP A 288 17.85 -9.33 -1.44
CA ASP A 288 18.33 -7.97 -1.20
C ASP A 288 18.12 -7.53 0.26
N TYR A 289 17.00 -7.90 0.91
CA TYR A 289 16.70 -7.46 2.29
C TYR A 289 16.67 -8.59 3.33
N PHE A 290 16.35 -9.83 2.94
CA PHE A 290 16.29 -10.98 3.86
C PHE A 290 17.57 -11.84 3.79
N GLY A 291 18.43 -11.58 2.80
CA GLY A 291 19.73 -12.20 2.63
C GLY A 291 19.75 -13.28 1.55
N ALA A 292 20.86 -13.33 0.81
CA ALA A 292 21.01 -14.16 -0.39
C ALA A 292 20.65 -15.64 -0.20
N THR A 293 21.05 -16.25 0.91
CA THR A 293 20.76 -17.68 1.17
C THR A 293 19.27 -17.96 1.34
N ALA A 294 18.57 -17.11 2.11
CA ALA A 294 17.16 -17.28 2.37
C ALA A 294 16.32 -16.92 1.14
N GLY A 295 16.67 -15.82 0.45
CA GLY A 295 16.01 -15.41 -0.79
C GLY A 295 16.11 -16.45 -1.90
N LYS A 296 17.29 -17.04 -2.13
CA LYS A 296 17.45 -18.13 -3.11
C LYS A 296 16.57 -19.33 -2.80
N LYS A 297 16.47 -19.72 -1.53
CA LYS A 297 15.60 -20.82 -1.11
C LYS A 297 14.13 -20.51 -1.32
N ALA A 298 13.68 -19.32 -0.95
CA ALA A 298 12.30 -18.87 -1.14
C ALA A 298 11.94 -18.83 -2.63
N MET A 299 12.80 -18.25 -3.47
CA MET A 299 12.59 -18.21 -4.91
C MET A 299 12.56 -19.61 -5.54
N ALA A 300 13.44 -20.52 -5.11
CA ALA A 300 13.45 -21.90 -5.59
C ALA A 300 12.21 -22.68 -5.16
N ALA A 301 11.72 -22.45 -3.93
CA ALA A 301 10.48 -23.03 -3.43
C ALA A 301 9.28 -22.60 -4.28
N TRP A 302 9.17 -21.30 -4.57
CA TRP A 302 8.16 -20.79 -5.48
C TRP A 302 8.26 -21.38 -6.88
N LYS A 303 9.45 -21.40 -7.48
CA LYS A 303 9.65 -21.94 -8.84
C LYS A 303 9.25 -23.41 -8.94
N THR A 304 9.57 -24.19 -7.92
CA THR A 304 9.19 -25.61 -7.84
C THR A 304 7.67 -25.77 -7.69
N ALA A 305 7.05 -24.98 -6.81
CA ALA A 305 5.63 -25.06 -6.55
C ALA A 305 4.78 -24.58 -7.73
N SER A 306 5.13 -23.43 -8.31
CA SER A 306 4.46 -22.85 -9.48
C SER A 306 4.57 -23.73 -10.73
N SER A 307 5.69 -24.44 -10.92
CA SER A 307 5.82 -25.44 -12.00
C SER A 307 4.90 -26.65 -11.78
N SER A 308 4.74 -27.08 -10.52
CA SER A 308 3.90 -28.24 -10.16
C SER A 308 2.40 -27.90 -10.11
N ILE A 309 2.09 -26.63 -9.84
CA ILE A 309 0.75 -26.04 -9.77
C ILE A 309 0.73 -24.88 -10.78
N PRO A 310 0.70 -25.19 -12.08
CA PRO A 310 0.76 -24.16 -13.12
C PRO A 310 -0.53 -23.34 -13.14
N ASP A 311 -0.43 -22.06 -13.51
CA ASP A 311 -1.58 -21.17 -13.70
C ASP A 311 -2.51 -21.68 -14.81
N SER A 312 -1.95 -22.25 -15.87
CA SER A 312 -2.68 -22.77 -17.04
C SER A 312 -2.33 -24.23 -17.35
N GLY A 313 -3.22 -24.93 -18.05
CA GLY A 313 -2.99 -26.30 -18.50
C GLY A 313 -3.42 -27.36 -17.49
N LYS A 314 -2.84 -28.56 -17.61
CA LYS A 314 -3.24 -29.73 -16.81
C LYS A 314 -2.92 -29.51 -15.33
N LYS A 315 -3.96 -29.44 -14.51
CA LYS A 315 -3.84 -29.29 -13.05
C LYS A 315 -3.39 -30.61 -12.41
N PRO A 316 -2.58 -30.55 -11.34
CA PRO A 316 -2.20 -31.74 -10.59
C PRO A 316 -3.42 -32.37 -9.89
N SER A 317 -3.30 -33.63 -9.48
CA SER A 317 -4.29 -34.26 -8.60
C SER A 317 -4.26 -33.63 -7.20
N LYS A 318 -5.35 -33.76 -6.44
CA LYS A 318 -5.44 -33.26 -5.05
C LYS A 318 -4.27 -33.70 -4.17
N ASN A 319 -3.86 -34.96 -4.27
CA ASN A 319 -2.73 -35.49 -3.50
C ASN A 319 -1.39 -34.87 -3.91
N THR A 320 -1.16 -34.65 -5.20
CA THR A 320 0.06 -34.00 -5.69
C THR A 320 0.09 -32.53 -5.28
N ALA A 321 -1.03 -31.83 -5.40
CA ALA A 321 -1.15 -30.44 -4.96
C ALA A 321 -0.88 -30.29 -3.46
N ARG A 322 -1.51 -31.14 -2.62
CA ARG A 322 -1.31 -31.13 -1.16
C ARG A 322 0.16 -31.36 -0.78
N LYS A 323 0.82 -32.34 -1.39
CA LYS A 323 2.25 -32.61 -1.16
C LYS A 323 3.13 -31.43 -1.58
N CYS A 324 2.81 -30.80 -2.71
CA CYS A 324 3.54 -29.64 -3.22
C CYS A 324 3.40 -28.43 -2.27
N LEU A 325 2.18 -28.11 -1.85
CA LEU A 325 1.90 -27.02 -0.89
C LEU A 325 2.54 -27.29 0.47
N GLN A 326 2.50 -28.53 0.97
CA GLN A 326 3.20 -28.92 2.21
C GLN A 326 4.72 -28.73 2.07
N ALA A 327 5.31 -29.15 0.95
CA ALA A 327 6.73 -28.97 0.70
C ALA A 327 7.11 -27.49 0.62
N PHE A 328 6.27 -26.66 -0.01
CA PHE A 328 6.43 -25.21 -0.05
C PHE A 328 6.44 -24.59 1.35
N VAL A 329 5.42 -24.86 2.17
CA VAL A 329 5.34 -24.35 3.56
C VAL A 329 6.51 -24.85 4.42
N ASN A 330 6.93 -26.10 4.23
CA ASN A 330 8.06 -26.67 4.98
C ASN A 330 9.37 -25.94 4.74
N VAL A 331 9.60 -25.35 3.56
CA VAL A 331 10.79 -24.51 3.32
C VAL A 331 10.79 -23.30 4.24
N PHE A 332 9.65 -22.62 4.38
CA PHE A 332 9.54 -21.44 5.24
C PHE A 332 9.55 -21.78 6.73
N ASN A 333 8.98 -22.92 7.13
CA ASN A 333 9.11 -23.41 8.51
C ASN A 333 10.58 -23.63 8.90
N GLN A 334 11.42 -24.12 7.96
CA GLN A 334 12.86 -24.26 8.20
C GLN A 334 13.60 -22.92 8.23
N LEU A 335 13.14 -21.94 7.45
CA LEU A 335 13.70 -20.58 7.49
C LEU A 335 13.36 -19.89 8.81
N GLU A 336 12.11 -19.97 9.26
CA GLU A 336 11.63 -19.45 10.56
C GLU A 336 12.54 -19.93 11.70
N GLN A 337 12.79 -21.24 11.78
CA GLN A 337 13.62 -21.82 12.84
C GLN A 337 15.07 -21.31 12.85
N ARG A 338 15.59 -20.85 11.71
CA ARG A 338 17.00 -20.43 11.56
C ARG A 338 17.20 -18.93 11.65
N THR A 339 16.23 -18.17 11.13
CA THR A 339 16.39 -16.73 10.87
C THR A 339 15.38 -15.89 11.63
N GLY A 340 14.24 -16.45 12.03
CA GLY A 340 13.10 -15.73 12.58
C GLY A 340 12.45 -14.85 11.49
N LEU A 341 11.28 -15.25 10.99
CA LEU A 341 10.56 -14.42 10.02
C LEU A 341 9.81 -13.30 10.75
N GLU A 342 9.92 -12.12 10.19
CA GLU A 342 9.16 -10.95 10.58
C GLU A 342 7.74 -11.01 10.00
N THR A 343 6.87 -10.11 10.48
CA THR A 343 5.46 -10.05 10.08
C THR A 343 5.30 -9.94 8.56
N ASP A 344 6.01 -9.00 7.93
CA ASP A 344 5.91 -8.74 6.49
C ASP A 344 6.29 -9.98 5.66
N GLN A 345 7.33 -10.71 6.08
CA GLN A 345 7.77 -11.92 5.39
C GLN A 345 6.72 -13.04 5.50
N ARG A 346 6.04 -13.15 6.65
CA ARG A 346 4.95 -14.12 6.85
C ARG A 346 3.73 -13.79 6.00
N GLU A 347 3.40 -12.51 5.86
CA GLU A 347 2.33 -12.03 4.97
C GLU A 347 2.66 -12.34 3.49
N GLU A 348 3.89 -12.11 3.05
CA GLU A 348 4.32 -12.46 1.69
C GLU A 348 4.27 -13.98 1.42
N ILE A 349 4.62 -14.80 2.41
CA ILE A 349 4.47 -16.27 2.31
C ILE A 349 3.00 -16.66 2.22
N TYR A 350 2.15 -16.06 3.06
CA TYR A 350 0.71 -16.29 3.05
C TYR A 350 0.11 -15.96 1.68
N ASP A 351 0.39 -14.77 1.15
CA ASP A 351 -0.08 -14.33 -0.16
C ASP A 351 0.40 -15.28 -1.27
N ALA A 352 1.69 -15.67 -1.27
CA ALA A 352 2.22 -16.62 -2.23
C ALA A 352 1.54 -17.99 -2.13
N PHE A 353 1.28 -18.48 -0.92
CA PHE A 353 0.57 -19.73 -0.72
C PHE A 353 -0.84 -19.66 -1.32
N PHE A 354 -1.60 -18.60 -1.05
CA PHE A 354 -2.95 -18.45 -1.58
C PHE A 354 -2.96 -18.20 -3.09
N GLN A 355 -1.92 -17.56 -3.66
CA GLN A 355 -1.73 -17.50 -5.10
C GLN A 355 -1.57 -18.89 -5.73
N LEU A 356 -0.89 -19.83 -5.08
CA LEU A 356 -0.80 -21.21 -5.56
C LEU A 356 -2.13 -21.94 -5.40
N VAL A 357 -2.81 -21.78 -4.28
CA VAL A 357 -4.13 -22.41 -4.02
C VAL A 357 -5.17 -21.94 -5.03
N ALA A 358 -5.20 -20.65 -5.37
CA ALA A 358 -6.13 -20.07 -6.34
C ALA A 358 -6.01 -20.68 -7.75
N ARG A 359 -4.91 -21.37 -8.06
CA ARG A 359 -4.70 -22.05 -9.34
C ARG A 359 -5.36 -23.42 -9.39
N LEU A 360 -5.78 -23.96 -8.26
CA LEU A 360 -6.37 -25.29 -8.15
C LEU A 360 -7.89 -25.23 -8.34
N PRO A 361 -8.52 -26.32 -8.83
CA PRO A 361 -9.98 -26.42 -8.87
C PRO A 361 -10.60 -26.33 -7.45
N ALA A 362 -11.79 -25.74 -7.32
CA ALA A 362 -12.47 -25.57 -6.03
C ALA A 362 -12.59 -26.89 -5.22
N GLU A 363 -12.82 -28.02 -5.89
CA GLU A 363 -12.91 -29.38 -5.30
C GLU A 363 -11.60 -29.86 -4.66
N THR A 364 -10.48 -29.20 -4.97
CA THR A 364 -9.16 -29.52 -4.43
C THR A 364 -8.89 -28.80 -3.10
N VAL A 365 -9.66 -27.75 -2.78
CA VAL A 365 -9.37 -26.79 -1.69
C VAL A 365 -10.16 -27.09 -0.40
N THR A 366 -11.20 -27.92 -0.44
CA THR A 366 -12.20 -28.05 0.64
C THR A 366 -11.80 -28.89 1.87
N GLU A 367 -10.51 -29.20 2.11
CA GLU A 367 -10.04 -29.94 3.32
C GLU A 367 -8.64 -29.56 3.83
#